data_AF-A0A536ANK4-F1
#
_entry.id   AF-A0A536ANK4-F1
#
_cell.length_a   1.000
_cell.length_b   1.000
_cell.length_c   1.000
_cell.angle_alpha   90.00
_cell.angle_beta   90.00
_cell.angle_gamma   90.00
#
_symmetry.space_group_name_H-M   'P 1'
#
loop_
_entity.id
_entity.type
_entity.pdbx_description
1 polymer ?
#
loop_
_entity_poly.entity_id
_entity_poly.type
_entity_poly.pdbx_seq_one_letter_code
_entity_poly.pdbx_strand_id
1 'polypeptide(L)'
;MRRLRDFWLGEADVAPVALFRILFGLLLFNWFWQLYPNLTAFFTDAGILPRSDLASSYPDRLSVLSLSGEGWVVAAIWAVSCVVALSLAAGWHTRLASLLSFVLVSSFSWRDPLILDGSDLVFRLVPLWLAFTAAGDRWSIDARRRDTPAARGWAFPIRLLELQIAWIYLATGL
;
A
#
# COMPACT_ATOMS: atom_id res chain seq x y z
N MET A 1 10.71 31.28 9.32
CA MET A 1 10.45 30.07 10.14
C MET A 1 8.95 29.72 10.21
N ARG A 2 8.05 30.65 10.57
CA ARG A 2 6.59 30.38 10.70
C ARG A 2 5.95 29.77 9.45
N ARG A 3 6.18 30.33 8.26
CA ARG A 3 5.65 29.80 6.98
C ARG A 3 6.08 28.36 6.68
N LEU A 4 7.34 28.01 6.98
CA LEU A 4 7.86 26.65 6.75
C LEU A 4 7.18 25.66 7.70
N ARG A 5 7.02 26.05 8.97
CA ARG A 5 6.32 25.24 9.96
C ARG A 5 4.85 25.02 9.57
N ASP A 6 4.16 26.07 9.12
CA ASP A 6 2.76 25.99 8.74
C ASP A 6 2.57 25.14 7.46
N PHE A 7 3.54 25.15 6.55
CA PHE A 7 3.55 24.27 5.37
C PHE A 7 3.67 22.78 5.73
N TRP A 8 4.56 22.43 6.66
CA TRP A 8 4.83 21.05 7.06
C TRP A 8 3.83 20.51 8.10
N LEU A 9 3.46 21.32 9.09
CA LEU A 9 2.70 20.88 10.26
C LEU A 9 1.29 21.47 10.33
N GLY A 10 0.91 22.35 9.40
CA GLY A 10 -0.42 22.93 9.34
C GLY A 10 -1.47 21.99 8.75
N GLU A 11 -2.50 22.59 8.17
CA GLU A 11 -3.64 21.87 7.61
C GLU A 11 -3.70 22.00 6.08
N ALA A 12 -4.02 20.90 5.41
CA ALA A 12 -4.26 20.82 3.98
C ALA A 12 -5.69 20.38 3.68
N ASP A 13 -6.20 20.74 2.50
CA ASP A 13 -7.48 20.24 1.98
C ASP A 13 -7.40 18.71 1.84
N VAL A 14 -8.43 18.01 2.32
CA VAL A 14 -8.48 16.53 2.27
C VAL A 14 -8.96 16.01 0.91
N ALA A 15 -9.54 16.84 0.04
CA ALA A 15 -10.10 16.40 -1.23
C ALA A 15 -9.05 15.77 -2.16
N PRO A 16 -7.86 16.35 -2.37
CA PRO A 16 -6.84 15.72 -3.22
C PRO A 16 -6.40 14.35 -2.69
N VAL A 17 -6.18 14.22 -1.38
CA VAL A 17 -5.75 12.94 -0.79
C VAL A 17 -6.87 11.90 -0.77
N ALA A 18 -8.13 12.32 -0.67
CA ALA A 18 -9.28 11.44 -0.79
C ALA A 18 -9.46 10.89 -2.21
N LEU A 19 -9.26 11.71 -3.25
CA LEU A 19 -9.22 11.24 -4.64
C LEU A 19 -8.04 10.30 -4.86
N PHE A 20 -6.86 10.68 -4.37
CA PHE A 20 -5.65 9.87 -4.46
C PHE A 20 -5.84 8.49 -3.82
N ARG A 21 -6.50 8.40 -2.65
CA ARG A 21 -6.88 7.12 -2.03
C ARG A 21 -7.71 6.23 -2.95
N ILE A 22 -8.71 6.79 -3.64
CA ILE A 22 -9.57 6.02 -4.56
C ILE A 22 -8.73 5.48 -5.71
N LEU A 23 -7.99 6.37 -6.40
CA LEU A 23 -7.15 5.99 -7.54
C LEU A 23 -6.08 4.97 -7.16
N PHE A 24 -5.41 5.21 -6.03
CA PHE A 24 -4.39 4.30 -5.52
C PHE A 24 -4.99 2.94 -5.12
N GLY A 25 -6.15 2.91 -4.46
CA GLY A 25 -6.81 1.66 -4.11
C GLY A 25 -7.21 0.81 -5.33
N LEU A 26 -7.67 1.46 -6.41
CA LEU A 26 -7.96 0.80 -7.69
C LEU A 26 -6.68 0.29 -8.37
N LEU A 27 -5.62 1.11 -8.36
CA LEU A 27 -4.31 0.72 -8.89
C LEU A 27 -3.72 -0.46 -8.11
N LEU A 28 -3.87 -0.46 -6.79
CA LEU A 28 -3.46 -1.53 -5.90
C LEU A 28 -4.24 -2.82 -6.16
N PHE A 29 -5.56 -2.73 -6.36
CA PHE A 29 -6.35 -3.89 -6.80
C PHE A 29 -5.83 -4.44 -8.13
N ASN A 30 -5.57 -3.58 -9.12
CA ASN A 30 -5.02 -3.99 -10.41
C ASN A 30 -3.62 -4.62 -10.28
N TRP A 31 -2.78 -4.10 -9.39
CA TRP A 31 -1.46 -4.68 -9.10
C TRP A 31 -1.60 -6.12 -8.56
N PHE A 32 -2.45 -6.35 -7.55
CA PHE A 32 -2.73 -7.71 -7.07
C PHE A 32 -3.35 -8.59 -8.15
N TRP A 33 -4.31 -8.07 -8.92
CA TRP A 33 -5.00 -8.82 -9.97
C TRP A 33 -4.04 -9.40 -11.01
N GLN A 34 -3.03 -8.63 -11.41
CA GLN A 34 -2.01 -9.06 -12.36
C GLN A 34 -1.10 -10.19 -11.83
N LEU A 35 -1.05 -10.41 -10.52
CA LEU A 35 -0.31 -11.54 -9.93
C LEU A 35 -1.03 -12.87 -10.12
N TYR A 36 -2.35 -12.87 -10.35
CA TYR A 36 -3.19 -14.07 -10.38
C TYR A 36 -2.64 -15.20 -11.28
N PRO A 37 -2.23 -14.96 -12.54
CA PRO A 37 -1.78 -16.04 -13.43
C PRO A 37 -0.51 -16.74 -12.93
N ASN A 38 0.27 -16.08 -12.08
CA ASN A 38 1.60 -16.53 -11.68
C ASN A 38 1.73 -16.80 -10.17
N LEU A 39 0.62 -16.91 -9.44
CA LEU A 39 0.65 -17.14 -7.98
C LEU A 39 1.45 -18.39 -7.61
N THR A 40 1.22 -19.50 -8.32
CA THR A 40 1.94 -20.76 -8.08
C THR A 40 3.41 -20.62 -8.42
N ALA A 41 3.74 -20.03 -9.57
CA ALA A 41 5.11 -19.97 -10.06
C ALA A 41 6.04 -19.15 -9.16
N PHE A 42 5.53 -18.09 -8.51
CA PHE A 42 6.38 -17.14 -7.79
C PHE A 42 6.21 -17.16 -6.27
N PHE A 43 5.04 -17.54 -5.76
CA PHE A 43 4.76 -17.37 -4.32
C PHE A 43 4.59 -18.69 -3.56
N THR A 44 4.66 -19.85 -4.24
CA THR A 44 4.48 -21.18 -3.62
C THR A 44 5.77 -21.99 -3.56
N ASP A 45 5.76 -23.08 -2.77
CA ASP A 45 6.91 -24.00 -2.67
C ASP A 45 7.07 -24.88 -3.94
N ALA A 46 6.05 -24.95 -4.80
CA ALA A 46 6.12 -25.60 -6.11
C ALA A 46 6.67 -24.68 -7.22
N GLY A 47 6.96 -23.42 -6.87
CA GLY A 47 7.42 -22.38 -7.78
C GLY A 47 8.94 -22.35 -7.97
N ILE A 48 9.40 -21.24 -8.54
CA ILE A 48 10.80 -20.99 -8.91
C ILE A 48 11.66 -20.72 -7.66
N LEU A 49 11.07 -20.15 -6.61
CA LEU A 49 11.75 -19.85 -5.35
C LEU A 49 10.99 -20.44 -4.15
N PRO A 50 11.24 -21.72 -3.80
CA PRO A 50 10.71 -22.34 -2.60
C PRO A 50 11.15 -21.60 -1.33
N ARG A 51 10.36 -21.67 -0.25
CA ARG A 51 10.66 -20.96 1.00
C ARG A 51 11.97 -21.40 1.66
N SER A 52 12.39 -22.65 1.49
CA SER A 52 13.69 -23.15 1.97
C SER A 52 14.84 -22.36 1.36
N ASP A 53 14.75 -22.10 0.06
CA ASP A 53 15.80 -21.48 -0.73
C ASP A 53 15.83 -19.97 -0.45
N LEU A 54 14.64 -19.36 -0.34
CA LEU A 54 14.47 -17.97 0.11
C LEU A 54 15.12 -17.77 1.49
N ALA A 55 14.86 -18.65 2.46
CA ALA A 55 15.42 -18.53 3.81
C ALA A 55 16.94 -18.68 3.84
N SER A 56 17.51 -19.51 2.94
CA SER A 56 18.96 -19.69 2.83
C SER A 56 19.67 -18.49 2.19
N SER A 57 19.06 -17.90 1.15
CA SER A 57 19.69 -16.86 0.32
C SER A 57 19.35 -15.45 0.79
N TYR A 58 18.21 -15.28 1.48
CA TYR A 58 17.67 -13.99 1.93
C TYR A 58 17.07 -14.11 3.36
N PRO A 59 17.89 -14.39 4.38
CA PRO A 59 17.41 -14.72 5.73
C PRO A 59 16.58 -13.63 6.41
N ASP A 60 16.79 -12.36 6.04
CA ASP A 60 16.13 -11.20 6.66
C ASP A 60 14.72 -10.92 6.10
N ARG A 61 14.23 -11.72 5.13
CA ARG A 61 12.97 -11.48 4.44
C ARG A 61 11.78 -12.14 5.14
N LEU A 62 11.21 -11.42 6.10
CA LEU A 62 9.95 -11.77 6.76
C LEU A 62 8.72 -11.38 5.92
N SER A 63 7.88 -12.34 5.59
CA SER A 63 6.62 -12.13 4.85
C SER A 63 5.50 -12.98 5.44
N VAL A 64 4.26 -12.48 5.40
CA VAL A 64 3.07 -13.29 5.75
C VAL A 64 2.96 -14.52 4.84
N LEU A 65 3.38 -14.41 3.58
CA LEU A 65 3.43 -15.52 2.63
C LEU A 65 4.54 -16.54 2.95
N SER A 66 5.47 -16.23 3.85
CA SER A 66 6.47 -17.21 4.31
C SER A 66 5.90 -18.21 5.32
N LEU A 67 4.70 -17.96 5.87
CA LEU A 67 4.05 -18.85 6.83
C LEU A 67 3.62 -20.19 6.21
N SER A 68 3.22 -20.20 4.93
CA SER A 68 2.85 -21.41 4.19
C SER A 68 3.21 -21.27 2.72
N GLY A 69 3.74 -22.34 2.12
CA GLY A 69 4.04 -22.42 0.70
C GLY A 69 2.96 -23.13 -0.11
N GLU A 70 1.83 -23.50 0.51
CA GLU A 70 0.72 -24.17 -0.15
C GLU A 70 -0.05 -23.19 -1.05
N GLY A 71 -0.33 -23.60 -2.29
CA GLY A 71 -0.95 -22.73 -3.30
C GLY A 71 -2.30 -22.17 -2.90
N TRP A 72 -3.12 -22.93 -2.15
CA TRP A 72 -4.42 -22.45 -1.69
C TRP A 72 -4.30 -21.36 -0.61
N VAL A 73 -3.27 -21.41 0.25
CA VAL A 73 -3.01 -20.36 1.26
C VAL A 73 -2.59 -19.07 0.57
N VAL A 74 -1.68 -19.17 -0.41
CA VAL A 74 -1.26 -18.04 -1.25
C VAL A 74 -2.46 -17.43 -1.98
N ALA A 75 -3.32 -18.26 -2.59
CA ALA A 75 -4.53 -17.81 -3.27
C ALA A 75 -5.52 -17.12 -2.31
N ALA A 76 -5.66 -17.63 -1.08
CA ALA A 76 -6.50 -17.02 -0.06
C ALA A 76 -5.96 -15.64 0.38
N ILE A 77 -4.65 -15.53 0.65
CA ILE A 77 -4.00 -14.26 0.99
C ILE A 77 -4.14 -13.25 -0.16
N TRP A 78 -3.95 -13.71 -1.40
CA TRP A 78 -4.18 -12.88 -2.60
C TRP A 78 -5.62 -12.37 -2.67
N ALA A 79 -6.62 -13.24 -2.48
CA ALA A 79 -8.03 -12.84 -2.51
C ALA A 79 -8.36 -11.81 -1.42
N VAL A 80 -7.84 -12.00 -0.20
CA VAL A 80 -7.95 -11.02 0.90
C VAL A 80 -7.30 -9.70 0.51
N SER A 81 -6.15 -9.73 -0.16
CA SER A 81 -5.43 -8.54 -0.61
C SER A 81 -6.24 -7.72 -1.61
N CYS A 82 -6.91 -8.39 -2.56
CA CYS A 82 -7.85 -7.75 -3.47
C CYS A 82 -9.01 -7.06 -2.72
N VAL A 83 -9.61 -7.74 -1.73
CA VAL A 83 -10.69 -7.18 -0.92
C VAL A 83 -10.23 -5.97 -0.09
N VAL A 84 -9.03 -6.04 0.50
CA VAL A 84 -8.44 -4.93 1.26
C VAL A 84 -8.17 -3.72 0.34
N ALA A 85 -7.67 -3.95 -0.88
CA ALA A 85 -7.45 -2.87 -1.86
C ALA A 85 -8.76 -2.19 -2.28
N LEU A 86 -9.81 -2.96 -2.53
CA LEU A 86 -11.15 -2.42 -2.82
C LEU A 86 -11.76 -1.70 -1.61
N SER A 87 -11.53 -2.22 -0.40
CA SER A 87 -11.96 -1.56 0.84
C SER A 87 -11.26 -0.22 1.03
N LEU A 88 -9.96 -0.14 0.70
CA LEU A 88 -9.20 1.12 0.68
C LEU A 88 -9.76 2.08 -0.38
N ALA A 89 -10.09 1.60 -1.58
CA ALA A 89 -10.68 2.41 -2.66
C ALA A 89 -12.10 2.93 -2.31
N ALA A 90 -12.90 2.13 -1.63
CA ALA A 90 -14.21 2.52 -1.12
C ALA A 90 -14.13 3.43 0.14
N GLY A 91 -12.99 3.37 0.84
CA GLY A 91 -12.76 4.10 2.08
C GLY A 91 -13.60 3.55 3.22
N TRP A 92 -13.58 2.21 3.36
CA TRP A 92 -14.18 1.50 4.50
C TRP A 92 -13.09 1.09 5.47
N HIS A 93 -13.16 1.57 6.71
CA HIS A 93 -12.07 1.49 7.69
C HIS A 93 -10.72 1.94 7.10
N THR A 94 -10.71 3.12 6.47
CA THR A 94 -9.62 3.66 5.65
C THR A 94 -8.24 3.50 6.29
N ARG A 95 -8.11 3.81 7.58
CA ARG A 95 -6.83 3.67 8.29
C ARG A 95 -6.37 2.21 8.42
N LEU A 96 -7.28 1.31 8.77
CA LEU A 96 -6.98 -0.12 8.86
C LEU A 96 -6.71 -0.71 7.48
N ALA A 97 -7.56 -0.40 6.48
CA ALA A 97 -7.37 -0.84 5.11
C ALA A 97 -6.02 -0.38 4.54
N SER A 98 -5.60 0.85 4.82
CA SER A 98 -4.26 1.37 4.48
C SER A 98 -3.14 0.56 5.15
N LEU A 99 -3.21 0.29 6.45
CA LEU A 99 -2.20 -0.52 7.14
C LEU A 99 -2.15 -1.97 6.65
N LEU A 100 -3.31 -2.59 6.40
CA LEU A 100 -3.38 -3.94 5.84
C LEU A 100 -2.83 -3.98 4.42
N SER A 101 -3.16 -2.99 3.57
CA SER A 101 -2.56 -2.85 2.23
C SER A 101 -1.04 -2.76 2.30
N PHE A 102 -0.49 -1.97 3.23
CA PHE A 102 0.96 -1.87 3.44
C PHE A 102 1.56 -3.24 3.78
N VAL A 103 0.98 -3.96 4.74
CA VAL A 103 1.48 -5.29 5.16
C VAL A 103 1.38 -6.30 4.03
N LEU A 104 0.27 -6.33 3.29
CA LEU A 104 0.03 -7.32 2.23
C LEU A 104 0.95 -7.05 1.03
N VAL A 105 1.05 -5.81 0.55
CA VAL A 105 2.02 -5.48 -0.51
C VAL A 105 3.44 -5.80 -0.05
N SER A 106 3.82 -5.45 1.18
CA SER A 106 5.14 -5.82 1.73
C SER A 106 5.38 -7.32 1.72
N SER A 107 4.35 -8.10 2.05
CA SER A 107 4.44 -9.55 2.08
C SER A 107 4.70 -10.12 0.70
N PHE A 108 3.94 -9.70 -0.33
CA PHE A 108 4.24 -10.10 -1.71
C PHE A 108 5.61 -9.60 -2.14
N SER A 109 5.98 -8.38 -1.73
CA SER A 109 7.27 -7.80 -2.12
C SER A 109 8.48 -8.56 -1.55
N TRP A 110 8.35 -9.10 -0.35
CA TRP A 110 9.44 -9.76 0.34
C TRP A 110 9.50 -11.27 0.02
N ARG A 111 8.37 -11.88 -0.36
CA ARG A 111 8.28 -13.31 -0.67
C ARG A 111 9.04 -13.72 -1.94
N ASP A 112 9.13 -12.83 -2.93
CA ASP A 112 9.92 -13.10 -4.14
C ASP A 112 10.76 -11.88 -4.55
N PRO A 113 12.04 -11.81 -4.13
CA PRO A 113 12.98 -10.76 -4.54
C PRO A 113 13.17 -10.61 -6.05
N LEU A 114 12.91 -11.66 -6.84
CA LEU A 114 13.40 -11.76 -8.21
C LEU A 114 12.54 -10.97 -9.21
N ILE A 115 11.34 -10.59 -8.80
CA ILE A 115 10.33 -9.98 -9.68
C ILE A 115 10.22 -8.47 -9.47
N LEU A 116 10.60 -7.98 -8.29
CA LEU A 116 10.27 -6.62 -7.87
C LEU A 116 11.47 -5.70 -7.98
N ASP A 117 11.20 -4.47 -8.38
CA ASP A 117 12.20 -3.46 -8.61
C ASP A 117 12.11 -2.30 -7.58
N GLY A 118 12.91 -1.26 -7.80
CA GLY A 118 12.92 -0.08 -6.93
C GLY A 118 11.60 0.70 -6.94
N SER A 119 10.77 0.57 -7.98
CA SER A 119 9.47 1.23 -8.07
C SER A 119 8.44 0.62 -7.12
N ASP A 120 8.53 -0.68 -6.85
CA ASP A 120 7.66 -1.37 -5.89
C ASP A 120 7.87 -0.89 -4.45
N LEU A 121 9.09 -0.44 -4.10
CA LEU A 121 9.38 0.14 -2.78
C LEU A 121 8.51 1.37 -2.50
N VAL A 122 8.38 2.23 -3.50
CA VAL A 122 7.59 3.45 -3.43
C VAL A 122 6.11 3.08 -3.36
N PHE A 123 5.65 2.21 -4.26
CA PHE A 123 4.27 1.77 -4.33
C PHE A 123 3.79 1.21 -2.99
N ARG A 124 4.65 0.42 -2.34
CA ARG A 124 4.43 -0.14 -1.01
C ARG A 124 4.31 0.90 0.10
N LEU A 125 5.07 2.00 0.07
CA LEU A 125 5.04 3.02 1.14
C LEU A 125 3.84 3.97 1.08
N VAL A 126 3.20 4.11 -0.07
CA VAL A 126 1.99 4.93 -0.22
C VAL A 126 0.88 4.59 0.78
N PRO A 127 0.44 3.32 0.93
CA PRO A 127 -0.61 2.97 1.88
C PRO A 127 -0.19 3.22 3.35
N LEU A 128 1.10 3.12 3.68
CA LEU A 128 1.60 3.45 5.01
C LEU A 128 1.33 4.92 5.33
N TRP A 129 1.71 5.84 4.44
CA TRP A 129 1.47 7.27 4.66
C TRP A 129 -0.01 7.63 4.62
N LEU A 130 -0.78 7.02 3.71
CA LEU A 130 -2.24 7.18 3.65
C LEU A 130 -2.92 6.86 4.98
N ALA A 131 -2.43 5.88 5.75
CA ALA A 131 -2.97 5.53 7.06
C ALA A 131 -2.90 6.68 8.09
N PHE A 132 -1.99 7.63 7.90
CA PHE A 132 -1.82 8.80 8.77
C PHE A 132 -2.54 10.05 8.25
N THR A 133 -3.09 10.00 7.03
CA THR A 133 -3.85 11.11 6.43
C THR A 133 -5.33 11.06 6.83
N ALA A 134 -6.03 12.18 6.63
CA ALA A 134 -7.49 12.26 6.72
C ALA A 134 -8.21 11.83 5.41
N ALA A 135 -7.62 10.94 4.60
CA ALA A 135 -8.20 10.50 3.32
C ALA A 135 -9.53 9.75 3.45
N GLY A 136 -9.86 9.30 4.67
CA GLY A 136 -11.15 8.69 5.00
C GLY A 136 -12.25 9.71 5.31
N ASP A 137 -11.96 11.01 5.30
CA ASP A 137 -12.92 12.04 5.74
C ASP A 137 -13.71 12.63 4.57
N ARG A 138 -13.38 12.25 3.32
CA ARG A 138 -14.11 12.67 2.12
C ARG A 138 -14.19 11.53 1.09
N TRP A 139 -15.30 11.50 0.34
CA TRP A 139 -15.57 10.51 -0.73
C TRP A 139 -15.35 9.04 -0.33
N SER A 140 -15.65 8.72 0.92
CA SER A 140 -15.44 7.40 1.53
C SER A 140 -16.73 6.92 2.21
N ILE A 141 -16.82 5.62 2.47
CA ILE A 141 -17.86 5.05 3.33
C ILE A 141 -17.72 5.56 4.77
N ASP A 142 -16.49 5.71 5.26
CA ASP A 142 -16.22 6.24 6.60
C ASP A 142 -16.76 7.66 6.79
N ALA A 143 -16.65 8.54 5.78
CA ALA A 143 -17.17 9.90 5.84
C ALA A 143 -18.70 9.94 5.93
N ARG A 144 -19.38 8.99 5.27
CA ARG A 144 -20.85 8.86 5.35
C ARG A 144 -21.35 8.45 6.73
N ARG A 145 -20.48 7.81 7.54
CA ARG A 145 -20.80 7.39 8.92
C ARG A 145 -20.54 8.49 9.95
N ARG A 146 -19.98 9.64 9.54
CA ARG A 146 -19.69 10.76 10.44
C ARG A 146 -20.66 11.92 10.19
N ASP A 147 -21.08 12.56 11.27
CA ASP A 147 -22.00 13.69 11.19
C ASP A 147 -21.34 14.96 10.60
N THR A 148 -20.03 15.13 10.82
CA THR A 148 -19.27 16.28 10.31
C THR A 148 -17.91 15.84 9.71
N PRO A 149 -17.86 15.49 8.42
CA PRO A 149 -16.60 15.19 7.75
C PRO A 149 -15.67 16.42 7.71
N ALA A 150 -14.39 16.23 8.06
CA ALA A 150 -13.42 17.31 8.07
C ALA A 150 -13.04 17.72 6.64
N ALA A 151 -13.10 19.02 6.33
CA ALA A 151 -12.66 19.54 5.03
C ALA A 151 -11.12 19.72 4.96
N ARG A 152 -10.47 19.82 6.12
CA ARG A 152 -9.03 19.99 6.25
C ARG A 152 -8.46 18.96 7.23
N GLY A 153 -7.25 18.51 6.97
CA GLY A 153 -6.55 17.53 7.80
C GLY A 153 -5.06 17.85 7.93
N TRP A 154 -4.37 17.09 8.76
CA TRP A 154 -2.93 17.28 9.01
C TRP A 154 -2.12 17.17 7.71
N ALA A 155 -1.34 18.21 7.41
CA ALA A 155 -0.60 18.31 6.15
C ALA A 155 0.62 17.40 6.08
N PHE A 156 1.27 17.10 7.21
CA PHE A 156 2.56 16.39 7.27
C PHE A 156 2.59 15.06 6.49
N PRO A 157 1.66 14.10 6.72
CA PRO A 157 1.66 12.83 5.98
C PRO A 157 1.36 13.02 4.49
N ILE A 158 0.61 14.07 4.11
CA ILE A 158 0.37 14.43 2.71
C ILE A 158 1.66 14.96 2.08
N ARG A 159 2.42 15.81 2.78
CA ARG A 159 3.73 16.30 2.32
C ARG A 159 4.76 15.18 2.17
N LEU A 160 4.72 14.17 3.02
CA LEU A 160 5.55 12.98 2.88
C LEU A 160 5.21 12.18 1.61
N LEU A 161 3.91 12.02 1.27
CA LEU A 161 3.49 11.41 0.01
C LEU A 161 3.99 12.23 -1.20
N GLU A 162 3.81 13.55 -1.17
CA GLU A 162 4.28 14.44 -2.23
C GLU A 162 5.81 14.38 -2.38
N LEU A 163 6.55 14.42 -1.27
CA LEU A 163 8.01 14.32 -1.26
C LEU A 163 8.47 12.97 -1.77
N GLN A 164 7.79 11.88 -1.40
CA GLN A 164 8.10 10.55 -1.90
C GLN A 164 7.95 10.51 -3.42
N ILE A 165 6.86 11.04 -3.98
CA ILE A 165 6.65 11.07 -5.43
C ILE A 165 7.70 11.95 -6.11
N ALA A 166 7.97 13.14 -5.57
CA ALA A 166 9.02 14.03 -6.08
C ALA A 166 10.40 13.35 -6.06
N TRP A 167 10.70 12.58 -5.02
CA TRP A 167 11.93 11.82 -4.90
C TRP A 167 12.06 10.74 -5.97
N ILE A 168 10.97 10.06 -6.34
CA ILE A 168 10.99 9.11 -7.47
C ILE A 168 11.50 9.84 -8.71
N TYR A 169 10.83 10.91 -9.10
CA TYR A 169 11.17 11.64 -10.33
C TYR A 169 12.59 12.21 -10.29
N LEU A 170 13.07 12.66 -9.12
CA LEU A 170 14.44 13.11 -8.94
C LEU A 170 15.46 11.97 -9.05
N ALA A 171 15.15 10.79 -8.52
CA ALA A 171 16.03 9.63 -8.58
C ALA A 171 16.00 8.93 -9.95
N THR A 172 14.89 9.05 -10.69
CA THR A 172 14.69 8.41 -12.00
C THR A 172 14.95 9.33 -13.20
N GLY A 173 15.27 10.62 -13.01
CA GLY A 173 15.65 11.54 -14.08
C GLY A 173 14.64 12.67 -14.32
N LEU A 174 14.62 13.81 -13.61
CA LEU A 174 15.70 14.81 -13.53
C LEU A 174 17.13 14.27 -13.64
#